data_AF-A0A4P6PGD7-F1
#
_entry.id   AF-A0A4P6PGD7-F1
#
_cell.length_a   1.000
_cell.length_b   1.000
_cell.length_c   1.000
_cell.angle_alpha   90.00
_cell.angle_beta   90.00
_cell.angle_gamma   90.00
#
_symmetry.space_group_name_H-M   'P 1'
#
loop_
_entity.id
_entity.type
_entity.pdbx_description
1 polymer ?
#
loop_
_entity_poly.entity_id
_entity_poly.type
_entity_poly.pdbx_seq_one_letter_code
_entity_poly.pdbx_strand_id
1 'polypeptide(L)' 'MEVTNFGTVPSKPSTVNVLKGRELLSKRTVRGLKPFEKSMVRLPVKKALPKGSKGEFTVLIESEGLPVEKHTQSVQLPIN' A
#
# COMPACT_ATOMS: atom_id res chain seq x y z
N MET A 1 4.95 -4.52 2.44
CA MET A 1 4.19 -3.55 3.25
C MET A 1 3.40 -4.33 4.29
N GLU A 2 3.29 -3.79 5.50
CA GLU A 2 2.42 -4.32 6.56
C GLU A 2 1.11 -3.54 6.57
N VAL A 3 -0.02 -4.24 6.61
CA VAL A 3 -1.37 -3.69 6.81
C VAL A 3 -1.88 -4.24 8.14
N THR A 4 -2.37 -3.36 9.00
CA THR A 4 -2.84 -3.72 10.34
C THR A 4 -4.24 -3.19 10.54
N ASN A 5 -5.17 -4.05 10.98
CA ASN A 5 -6.48 -3.58 11.44
C ASN A 5 -6.37 -3.11 12.89
N PHE A 6 -6.35 -1.80 13.14
CA PHE A 6 -6.32 -1.25 14.50
C PHE A 6 -7.71 -1.12 15.16
N GLY A 7 -8.78 -1.50 14.44
CA GLY A 7 -10.14 -1.47 14.95
C GLY A 7 -10.45 -2.61 15.92
N THR A 8 -11.60 -2.48 16.59
CA THR A 8 -12.13 -3.48 17.54
C THR A 8 -13.05 -4.52 16.88
N VAL A 9 -13.33 -4.37 15.58
CA VAL A 9 -14.15 -5.30 14.77
C VAL A 9 -13.36 -5.81 13.55
N PRO A 10 -13.73 -6.96 12.96
CA PRO A 10 -13.13 -7.42 11.72
C PRO A 10 -13.30 -6.41 10.59
N SER A 11 -12.25 -6.21 9.80
CA SER A 11 -12.31 -5.35 8.62
C SER A 11 -12.97 -6.09 7.46
N LYS A 12 -13.65 -5.33 6.58
CA LYS A 12 -13.96 -5.80 5.23
C LYS A 12 -12.66 -5.96 4.41
N PRO A 13 -12.70 -6.65 3.26
CA PRO A 13 -11.59 -6.64 2.32
C PRO A 13 -11.21 -5.22 1.90
N SER A 14 -9.91 -4.97 1.77
CA SER A 14 -9.36 -3.66 1.44
C SER A 14 -8.50 -3.75 0.19
N THR A 15 -8.44 -2.66 -0.58
CA THR A 15 -7.59 -2.54 -1.75
C THR A 15 -6.40 -1.65 -1.39
N VAL A 16 -5.19 -2.18 -1.59
CA VAL A 16 -3.94 -1.44 -1.41
C VAL A 16 -3.43 -0.99 -2.77
N ASN A 17 -3.27 0.33 -2.93
CA ASN A 17 -2.74 0.96 -4.13
C ASN A 17 -1.37 1.57 -3.82
N VAL A 18 -0.40 1.39 -4.69
CA VAL A 18 0.92 2.05 -4.63
C VAL A 18 1.02 3.02 -5.79
N LEU A 19 1.28 4.28 -5.47
CA LEU A 19 1.36 5.39 -6.39
C LEU A 19 2.76 6.03 -6.36
N LYS A 20 3.18 6.62 -7.48
CA LYS A 20 4.25 7.62 -7.54
C LYS A 20 3.67 8.90 -8.15
N GLY A 21 3.53 9.96 -7.34
CA GLY A 21 2.70 11.10 -7.71
C GLY A 21 1.24 10.67 -7.90
N ARG A 22 0.70 10.85 -9.11
CA ARG A 22 -0.67 10.42 -9.50
C ARG A 22 -0.72 9.07 -10.24
N GLU A 23 0.44 8.47 -10.52
CA GLU A 23 0.52 7.24 -11.30
C GLU A 23 0.38 6.00 -10.43
N LEU A 24 -0.53 5.08 -10.79
CA LEU A 24 -0.68 3.75 -10.17
C LEU A 24 0.40 2.78 -10.65
N LEU A 25 1.24 2.34 -9.71
CA LEU A 25 2.35 1.42 -9.97
C LEU A 25 2.00 -0.03 -9.67
N SER A 26 1.18 -0.27 -8.63
CA SER A 26 0.77 -1.61 -8.22
C SER A 26 -0.54 -1.54 -7.43
N LYS A 27 -1.33 -2.61 -7.52
CA LYS A 27 -2.62 -2.74 -6.85
C LYS A 27 -2.80 -4.18 -6.38
N ARG A 28 -3.30 -4.36 -5.15
CA ARG A 28 -3.64 -5.69 -4.62
C ARG A 28 -4.74 -5.60 -3.58
N THR A 29 -5.63 -6.59 -3.60
CA THR A 29 -6.65 -6.76 -2.57
C THR A 29 -6.10 -7.57 -1.41
N VAL A 30 -6.44 -7.16 -0.20
CA VAL A 30 -6.17 -7.84 1.06
C VAL A 30 -7.52 -8.31 1.60
N ARG A 31 -7.57 -9.54 2.10
CA ARG A 31 -8.76 -10.06 2.77
C ARG A 31 -9.09 -9.24 4.00
N GLY A 32 -10.31 -9.40 4.52
CA GLY A 32 -10.66 -8.90 5.84
C GLY A 32 -9.70 -9.41 6.91
N LEU A 33 -9.34 -8.53 7.85
CA LEU A 33 -8.43 -8.78 8.95
C LEU A 33 -9.21 -8.70 10.27
N LYS A 34 -8.93 -9.62 11.20
CA LYS A 34 -9.46 -9.56 12.57
C LYS A 34 -8.92 -8.32 13.31
N PRO A 35 -9.53 -7.91 14.43
CA PRO A 35 -8.98 -6.87 15.30
C PRO A 35 -7.50 -7.13 15.63
N PHE A 36 -6.67 -6.11 15.43
CA PHE A 36 -5.22 -6.11 15.66
C PHE A 36 -4.41 -7.12 14.82
N GLU A 37 -5.04 -7.77 13.83
CA GLU A 37 -4.35 -8.66 12.91
C GLU A 37 -3.50 -7.88 11.91
N LYS A 38 -2.30 -8.42 11.65
CA LYS A 38 -1.34 -7.90 10.67
C LYS A 38 -1.31 -8.79 9.43
N SER A 39 -1.17 -8.17 8.26
CA SER A 39 -0.97 -8.87 7.00
C SER A 39 0.18 -8.25 6.22
N MET A 40 1.07 -9.10 5.72
CA MET A 40 2.16 -8.66 4.86
C MET A 40 1.76 -8.77 3.39
N VAL A 41 1.75 -7.62 2.71
CA VAL A 41 1.38 -7.51 1.29
C VAL A 41 2.62 -7.23 0.46
N ARG A 42 2.85 -8.09 -0.54
CA ARG A 42 3.85 -7.88 -1.60
C ARG A 42 3.16 -7.32 -2.85
N LEU A 43 3.62 -6.16 -3.29
CA LEU A 43 3.08 -5.40 -4.42
C LEU A 43 4.21 -5.23 -5.46
N PRO A 44 4.34 -6.15 -6.42
CA PRO A 44 5.37 -6.02 -7.44
C PRO A 44 5.04 -4.83 -8.35
N VAL A 45 6.03 -3.97 -8.57
CA VAL A 45 5.97 -2.88 -9.53
C VAL A 45 6.59 -3.37 -10.84
N LYS A 46 5.77 -3.50 -11.89
CA LYS A 46 6.23 -3.98 -13.21
C LYS A 46 6.91 -2.88 -14.04
N LYS A 47 6.61 -1.62 -13.74
CA LYS A 47 7.17 -0.48 -14.46
C LYS A 47 8.62 -0.26 -14.07
N ALA A 48 9.48 -0.03 -15.06
CA ALA A 48 10.85 0.39 -14.81
C ALA A 48 10.87 1.75 -14.12
N LEU A 49 11.55 1.84 -12.98
CA LEU A 49 11.77 3.08 -12.25
C LEU A 49 13.25 3.50 -12.40
N PRO A 50 13.56 4.81 -12.38
CA PRO A 50 14.94 5.27 -12.54
C PRO A 50 15.80 4.76 -11.38
N LYS A 51 16.78 3.91 -11.70
CA LYS A 51 17.71 3.32 -10.72
C LYS A 51 18.49 4.41 -10.00
N GLY A 52 18.82 4.18 -8.72
CA GLY A 52 19.59 5.13 -7.92
C GLY A 52 18.91 6.47 -7.62
N SER A 53 17.66 6.67 -8.03
CA SER A 53 16.91 7.90 -7.75
C SER A 53 16.15 7.83 -6.42
N LYS A 54 15.90 8.98 -5.81
CA LYS A 54 14.88 9.10 -4.76
C LYS A 54 13.50 9.21 -5.42
N GLY A 55 12.56 8.38 -4.97
CA GLY A 55 11.17 8.44 -5.39
C GLY A 55 10.26 8.65 -4.19
N GLU A 56 9.30 9.55 -4.31
CA GLU A 56 8.20 9.65 -3.35
C GLU A 56 7.08 8.67 -3.77
N PHE A 57 6.74 7.77 -2.86
CA PHE A 57 5.71 6.76 -3.08
C PHE A 57 4.57 6.99 -2.10
N THR A 58 3.35 6.90 -2.60
CA THR A 58 2.14 7.01 -1.80
C THR A 58 1.43 5.67 -1.79
N VAL A 59 1.13 5.18 -0.61
CA VAL A 59 0.27 4.02 -0.38
C VAL A 59 -1.12 4.54 -0.04
N LEU A 60 -2.13 4.02 -0.73
CA LEU A 60 -3.54 4.21 -0.36
C LEU A 60 -4.15 2.87 0.04
N ILE A 61 -4.96 2.88 1.10
CA ILE A 61 -5.77 1.74 1.52
C ILE A 61 -7.23 2.16 1.42
N GLU A 62 -7.96 1.47 0.54
CA GLU A 62 -9.37 1.71 0.28
C GLU A 62 -10.19 0.56 0.84
N SER A 63 -11.11 0.86 1.74
CA SER A 63 -12.05 -0.10 2.31
C SER A 63 -13.48 0.38 2.07
N GLU A 64 -14.40 -0.54 1.80
CA GLU A 64 -15.78 -0.20 1.50
C GLU A 64 -16.44 0.55 2.67
N GLY A 65 -16.97 1.75 2.40
CA GLY A 65 -17.68 2.56 3.38
C GLY A 65 -16.79 3.28 4.40
N LEU A 66 -15.47 3.26 4.23
CA LEU A 66 -14.52 3.96 5.11
C LEU A 66 -13.70 5.01 4.34
N PRO A 67 -13.20 6.05 5.04
CA PRO A 67 -12.24 6.97 4.45
C PRO A 67 -11.01 6.26 3.91
N VAL A 68 -10.42 6.78 2.84
CA VAL A 68 -9.17 6.26 2.29
C VAL A 68 -8.02 6.63 3.23
N GLU A 69 -7.26 5.63 3.66
CA GLU A 69 -6.04 5.87 4.43
C GLU A 69 -4.87 6.10 3.48
N LYS A 70 -4.04 7.10 3.79
CA LYS A 70 -2.91 7.52 2.95
C LYS A 70 -1.62 7.57 3.76
N HIS A 71 -0.57 6.97 3.21
CA HIS A 71 0.78 7.09 3.73
C HIS A 71 1.75 7.40 2.60
N THR A 72 2.59 8.42 2.77
CA THR A 72 3.57 8.84 1.75
C THR A 72 4.97 8.72 2.34
N GLN A 73 5.86 8.09 1.58
CA GLN A 73 7.24 7.86 1.98
C GLN A 73 8.21 8.08 0.82
N SER A 74 9.30 8.79 1.10
CA SER A 74 10.44 8.86 0.18
C SER A 74 11.32 7.62 0.32
N VAL A 75 11.55 6.92 -0.79
CA VAL A 75 12.35 5.71 -0.86
C VAL A 75 13.50 5.92 -1.84
N GLN A 76 14.70 5.55 -1.41
CA GLN A 76 15.86 5.47 -2.28
C GLN A 76 15.76 4.19 -3.11
N LEU A 77 15.68 4.33 -4.44
CA LEU A 77 15.66 3.17 -5.33
C LEU A 77 17.05 2.55 -5.44
N PRO A 78 17.14 1.21 -5.53
CA PRO A 78 18.40 0.52 -5.70
C PRO A 78 19.05 0.87 -7.04
N ILE A 79 20.38 0.72 -7.09
CA ILE A 79 21.21 1.02 -8.27
C ILE A 79 21.36 -0.21 -9.17
N ASN A 80 21.11 -1.41 -8.63
CA ASN A 80 21.37 -2.69 -9.30
C ASN A 80 20.35 -3.05 -10.37
#